data_AF-A0A7S0S665-F1
#
_entry.id   AF-A0A7S0S665-F1
#
_cell.length_a   1.000
_cell.length_b   1.000
_cell.length_c   1.000
_cell.angle_alpha   90.00
_cell.angle_beta   90.00
_cell.angle_gamma   90.00
#
_symmetry.space_group_name_H-M   'P 1'
#
loop_
_entity.id
_entity.type
_entity.pdbx_description
1 polymer ?
#
loop_
_entity_poly.entity_id
_entity_poly.type
_entity_poly.pdbx_seq_one_letter_code
_entity_poly.pdbx_strand_id
1 'polypeptide(L)'
;LVEKGADVNTIGEDDDGNQGTPLWWAAKAVYHGTKGGLALAQLLVEEGADVSAVGKDSHGNPSTPLFLAAQAVYISEEAGVALVRLLVSAGQKLVDTEKAEHQGTVDGVMGTRNKLAD
;
A
#
# COMPACT_ATOMS: atom_id res chain seq x y z
N LEU A 1 -18.06 1.50 -8.82
CA LEU A 1 -18.42 2.26 -7.60
C LEU A 1 -17.70 3.60 -7.58
N VAL A 2 -16.37 3.60 -7.71
CA VAL A 2 -15.58 4.85 -7.81
C VAL A 2 -16.05 5.74 -8.98
N GLU A 3 -16.22 5.16 -10.18
CA GLU A 3 -16.84 5.85 -11.35
C GLU A 3 -18.28 6.38 -11.12
N LYS A 4 -18.94 5.95 -10.03
CA LYS A 4 -20.28 6.38 -9.65
C LYS A 4 -20.24 7.36 -8.47
N GLY A 5 -19.07 7.87 -8.09
CA GLY A 5 -18.88 8.86 -7.04
C GLY A 5 -18.69 8.30 -5.63
N ALA A 6 -18.28 7.02 -5.50
CA ALA A 6 -17.91 6.49 -4.19
C ALA A 6 -16.65 7.20 -3.67
N ASP A 7 -16.66 7.63 -2.41
CA ASP A 7 -15.52 8.30 -1.77
C ASP A 7 -14.40 7.29 -1.48
N VAL A 8 -13.29 7.43 -2.22
CA VAL A 8 -12.08 6.59 -2.15
C VAL A 8 -11.30 6.72 -0.84
N ASN A 9 -11.63 7.71 0.00
CA ASN A 9 -10.96 7.99 1.27
C ASN A 9 -11.81 7.64 2.50
N THR A 10 -12.99 7.04 2.30
CA THR A 10 -13.83 6.55 3.40
C THR A 10 -13.06 5.56 4.27
N ILE A 11 -13.13 5.71 5.60
CA ILE A 11 -12.58 4.71 6.53
C ILE A 11 -13.70 3.72 6.87
N GLY A 12 -13.47 2.44 6.55
CA GLY A 12 -14.35 1.34 6.93
C GLY A 12 -13.74 0.48 8.02
N GLU A 13 -14.58 -0.28 8.71
CA GLU A 13 -14.21 -1.30 9.69
C GLU A 13 -14.82 -2.64 9.26
N ASP A 14 -14.07 -3.73 9.33
CA ASP A 14 -14.60 -5.09 9.12
C ASP A 14 -15.03 -5.73 10.45
N ASP A 15 -15.67 -6.90 10.38
CA ASP A 15 -16.15 -7.62 11.57
C ASP A 15 -15.01 -8.11 12.48
N ASP A 16 -13.78 -8.17 11.96
CA ASP A 16 -12.58 -8.52 12.72
C ASP A 16 -11.97 -7.29 13.43
N GLY A 17 -12.52 -6.09 13.23
CA GLY A 17 -12.07 -4.84 13.85
C GLY A 17 -10.88 -4.17 13.15
N ASN A 18 -10.53 -4.62 11.93
CA ASN A 18 -9.55 -3.91 11.11
C ASN A 18 -10.20 -2.63 10.55
N GLN A 19 -9.48 -1.51 10.59
CA GLN A 19 -9.94 -0.22 10.10
C GLN A 19 -9.03 0.29 8.99
N GLY A 20 -9.59 0.83 7.90
CA GLY A 20 -8.76 1.40 6.84
C GLY A 20 -9.54 2.02 5.69
N THR A 21 -8.81 2.78 4.88
CA THR A 21 -9.30 3.28 3.59
C THR A 21 -9.31 2.18 2.55
N PRO A 22 -10.08 2.31 1.44
CA PRO A 22 -10.02 1.39 0.31
C PRO A 22 -8.59 1.07 -0.16
N LEU A 23 -7.69 2.06 -0.15
CA LEU A 23 -6.29 1.85 -0.55
C LEU A 23 -5.52 1.00 0.46
N TRP A 24 -5.75 1.21 1.76
CA TRP A 24 -5.18 0.36 2.81
C TRP A 24 -5.64 -1.10 2.65
N TRP A 25 -6.93 -1.31 2.36
CA TRP A 25 -7.48 -2.64 2.07
C TRP A 25 -6.89 -3.29 0.82
N ALA A 26 -6.70 -2.51 -0.25
CA ALA A 26 -6.04 -2.98 -1.47
C ALA A 26 -4.58 -3.40 -1.18
N ALA A 27 -3.84 -2.62 -0.38
CA ALA A 27 -2.49 -2.97 0.06
C ALA A 27 -2.48 -4.24 0.94
N LYS A 28 -3.43 -4.38 1.87
CA LYS A 28 -3.60 -5.58 2.69
C LYS A 28 -3.90 -6.81 1.83
N ALA A 29 -4.73 -6.66 0.79
CA ALA A 29 -5.01 -7.71 -0.17
C ALA A 29 -3.74 -8.16 -0.93
N VAL A 30 -2.88 -7.22 -1.35
CA VAL A 30 -1.57 -7.54 -1.96
C VAL A 30 -0.67 -8.27 -0.98
N TYR A 31 -0.58 -7.80 0.28
CA TYR A 31 0.18 -8.48 1.34
C TYR A 31 -0.27 -9.92 1.56
N HIS A 32 -1.57 -10.21 1.50
CA HIS A 32 -2.11 -11.56 1.58
C HIS A 32 -2.05 -12.36 0.26
N GLY A 33 -1.46 -11.81 -0.81
CA GLY A 33 -1.37 -12.49 -2.11
C GLY A 33 -2.71 -12.63 -2.83
N THR A 34 -3.70 -11.79 -2.49
CA THR A 34 -5.03 -11.82 -3.09
C THR A 34 -4.99 -11.21 -4.50
N LYS A 35 -5.50 -11.95 -5.48
CA LYS A 35 -5.58 -11.48 -6.87
C LYS A 35 -6.43 -10.21 -6.96
N GLY A 36 -5.96 -9.25 -7.79
CA GLY A 36 -6.67 -7.99 -8.03
C GLY A 36 -6.33 -6.86 -7.04
N GLY A 37 -5.64 -7.13 -5.92
CA GLY A 37 -5.25 -6.09 -4.97
C GLY A 37 -4.40 -4.98 -5.60
N LEU A 38 -3.44 -5.33 -6.44
CA LEU A 38 -2.59 -4.35 -7.13
C LEU A 38 -3.39 -3.49 -8.13
N ALA A 39 -4.26 -4.13 -8.92
CA ALA A 39 -5.10 -3.41 -9.89
C ALA A 39 -6.08 -2.46 -9.18
N LEU A 40 -6.63 -2.89 -8.04
CA LEU A 40 -7.47 -2.03 -7.20
C LEU A 40 -6.67 -0.85 -6.61
N ALA A 41 -5.45 -1.10 -6.13
CA ALA A 41 -4.59 -0.03 -5.61
C ALA A 41 -4.24 1.00 -6.69
N GLN A 42 -3.93 0.57 -7.92
CA GLN A 42 -3.69 1.45 -9.06
C GLN A 42 -4.90 2.34 -9.35
N LEU A 43 -6.08 1.73 -9.49
CA LEU A 43 -7.33 2.47 -9.72
C LEU A 43 -7.59 3.50 -8.60
N LEU A 44 -7.42 3.12 -7.34
CA LEU A 44 -7.67 4.02 -6.21
C LEU A 44 -6.70 5.21 -6.19
N VAL A 45 -5.42 4.99 -6.51
CA VAL A 45 -4.42 6.06 -6.61
C VAL A 45 -4.74 7.00 -7.78
N GLU A 46 -5.16 6.46 -8.93
CA GLU A 46 -5.60 7.25 -10.10
C GLU A 46 -6.81 8.13 -9.77
N GLU A 47 -7.71 7.64 -8.91
CA GLU A 47 -8.92 8.32 -8.47
C GLU A 47 -8.70 9.23 -7.23
N GLY A 48 -7.44 9.46 -6.83
CA GLY A 48 -7.09 10.43 -5.80
C GLY A 48 -7.18 9.93 -4.35
N ALA A 49 -7.02 8.62 -4.13
CA ALA A 49 -6.88 8.08 -2.78
C ALA A 49 -5.68 8.68 -2.04
N ASP A 50 -5.87 9.01 -0.77
CA ASP A 50 -4.81 9.43 0.14
C ASP A 50 -3.87 8.26 0.41
N VAL A 51 -2.73 8.28 -0.27
CA VAL A 51 -1.66 7.28 -0.13
C VAL A 51 -1.06 7.26 1.28
N SER A 52 -1.14 8.36 2.02
CA SER A 52 -0.59 8.48 3.37
C SER A 52 -1.53 8.04 4.48
N ALA A 53 -2.78 7.67 4.15
CA ALA A 53 -3.78 7.29 5.12
C ALA A 53 -3.33 6.09 5.97
N VAL A 54 -3.61 6.15 7.28
CA VAL A 54 -3.24 5.12 8.24
C VAL A 54 -4.46 4.25 8.55
N GLY A 55 -4.34 2.96 8.29
CA GLY A 55 -5.27 1.94 8.80
C GLY A 55 -4.74 1.30 10.08
N LYS A 56 -5.55 0.42 10.66
CA LYS A 56 -5.23 -0.37 11.85
C LYS A 56 -5.67 -1.81 11.65
N ASP A 57 -4.86 -2.75 12.09
CA ASP A 57 -5.30 -4.14 12.18
C ASP A 57 -6.25 -4.35 13.37
N SER A 58 -6.79 -5.57 13.49
CA SER A 58 -7.67 -5.98 14.60
C SER A 58 -7.03 -5.90 15.99
N HIS A 59 -5.71 -5.76 16.08
CA HIS A 59 -4.98 -5.55 17.34
C HIS A 59 -4.73 -4.06 17.63
N GLY A 60 -5.17 -3.16 16.75
CA GLY A 60 -4.97 -1.72 16.85
C GLY A 60 -3.59 -1.24 16.39
N ASN A 61 -2.78 -2.10 15.75
CA ASN A 61 -1.47 -1.71 15.23
C ASN A 61 -1.66 -0.85 13.98
N PRO A 62 -1.13 0.39 13.97
CA PRO A 62 -1.26 1.27 12.82
C PRO A 62 -0.33 0.83 11.68
N SER A 63 -0.78 1.02 10.45
CA SER A 63 0.05 0.84 9.26
C SER A 63 -0.40 1.73 8.11
N THR A 64 0.55 2.18 7.31
CA THR A 64 0.25 2.82 6.01
C THR A 64 0.19 1.79 4.87
N PRO A 65 -0.38 2.14 3.71
CA PRO A 65 -0.29 1.31 2.51
C PRO A 65 1.15 0.92 2.14
N LEU A 66 2.14 1.81 2.33
CA LEU A 66 3.54 1.53 1.99
C LEU A 66 4.18 0.54 2.97
N PHE A 67 3.80 0.56 4.25
CA PHE A 67 4.21 -0.46 5.21
C PHE A 67 3.73 -1.86 4.78
N LEU A 68 2.45 -1.99 4.43
CA LEU A 68 1.89 -3.25 3.93
C LEU A 68 2.53 -3.67 2.60
N ALA A 69 2.80 -2.72 1.71
CA ALA A 69 3.47 -2.98 0.43
C ALA A 69 4.91 -3.48 0.62
N ALA A 70 5.66 -2.90 1.56
CA ALA A 70 7.02 -3.34 1.86
C ALA A 70 7.04 -4.75 2.44
N GLN A 71 6.10 -5.09 3.33
CA GLN A 71 5.93 -6.48 3.78
C GLN A 71 5.55 -7.41 2.63
N ALA A 72 4.68 -6.96 1.73
CA ALA A 72 4.23 -7.75 0.59
C ALA A 72 5.37 -8.12 -0.36
N VAL A 73 6.47 -7.36 -0.44
CA VAL A 73 7.66 -7.71 -1.24
C VAL A 73 8.21 -9.09 -0.84
N TYR A 74 8.16 -9.43 0.45
CA TYR A 74 8.65 -10.72 0.94
C TYR A 74 7.69 -11.89 0.69
N ILE A 75 6.41 -11.60 0.43
CA ILE A 75 5.35 -12.61 0.23
C ILE A 75 5.04 -12.81 -1.26
N SER A 76 5.00 -11.72 -2.02
CA SER A 76 4.69 -11.64 -3.45
C SER A 76 5.61 -10.62 -4.10
N GLU A 77 6.77 -11.08 -4.58
CA GLU A 77 7.84 -10.21 -5.09
C GLU A 77 7.33 -9.24 -6.15
N GLU A 78 6.63 -9.71 -7.18
CA GLU A 78 6.16 -8.84 -8.27
C GLU A 78 5.12 -7.82 -7.83
N ALA A 79 4.06 -8.26 -7.14
CA ALA A 79 2.96 -7.37 -6.76
C ALA A 79 3.37 -6.40 -5.64
N GLY A 80 4.16 -6.86 -4.67
CA GLY A 80 4.75 -6.02 -3.62
C GLY A 80 5.69 -4.97 -4.19
N VAL A 81 6.61 -5.36 -5.09
CA VAL A 81 7.52 -4.42 -5.78
C VAL A 81 6.72 -3.38 -6.57
N ALA A 82 5.70 -3.81 -7.32
CA ALA A 82 4.86 -2.91 -8.08
C ALA A 82 4.08 -1.94 -7.18
N LEU A 83 3.56 -2.41 -6.05
CA LEU A 83 2.81 -1.58 -5.09
C LEU A 83 3.73 -0.57 -4.40
N VAL A 84 4.93 -0.96 -3.96
CA VAL A 84 5.93 -0.02 -3.40
C VAL A 84 6.23 1.08 -4.41
N ARG A 85 6.46 0.72 -5.68
CA ARG A 85 6.74 1.68 -6.75
C ARG A 85 5.57 2.64 -6.99
N LEU A 86 4.34 2.12 -7.01
CA LEU A 86 3.13 2.93 -7.18
C LEU A 86 3.05 4.00 -6.07
N LEU A 87 3.11 3.57 -4.81
CA LEU A 87 2.92 4.42 -3.65
C LEU A 87 4.03 5.48 -3.51
N VAL A 88 5.30 5.09 -3.70
CA VAL A 88 6.42 6.03 -3.67
C VAL A 88 6.35 7.02 -4.84
N SER A 89 5.95 6.59 -6.05
CA SER A 89 5.76 7.49 -7.20
C SER A 89 4.60 8.47 -6.97
N ALA A 90 3.58 8.05 -6.23
CA ALA A 90 2.46 8.91 -5.79
C ALA A 90 2.82 9.85 -4.63
N GLY A 91 4.08 9.86 -4.18
CA GLY A 91 4.60 10.79 -3.17
C GLY A 91 4.56 10.28 -1.74
N GLN A 92 4.12 9.04 -1.51
CA GLN A 92 4.14 8.43 -0.18
C GLN A 92 5.59 8.22 0.30
N LYS A 93 5.80 8.44 1.59
CA LYS A 93 7.06 8.15 2.29
C LYS A 93 6.74 7.32 3.52
N LEU A 94 7.68 6.47 3.93
CA LEU A 94 7.61 5.79 5.21
C LEU A 94 7.62 6.84 6.33
N VAL A 95 6.75 6.67 7.32
CA VAL A 95 6.81 7.45 8.56
C VAL A 95 7.92 6.91 9.46
N ASP A 96 8.41 7.71 10.41
CA ASP A 96 9.60 7.35 11.21
C ASP A 96 9.46 6.01 11.94
N THR A 97 8.26 5.66 12.37
CA THR A 97 7.96 4.37 13.01
C THR A 97 8.11 3.18 12.07
N GLU A 98 7.86 3.36 10.76
CA GLU A 98 7.94 2.28 9.76
C GLU A 98 9.34 2.15 9.15
N LYS A 99 10.12 3.24 9.13
CA LYS A 99 11.47 3.27 8.55
C LYS A 99 12.41 2.23 9.18
N ALA A 100 12.33 2.05 10.49
CA ALA A 100 13.18 1.12 11.22
C ALA A 100 13.05 -0.33 10.69
N GLU A 101 11.87 -0.69 10.17
CA GLU A 101 11.56 -2.05 9.74
C GLU A 101 11.69 -2.22 8.22
N HIS A 102 11.36 -1.19 7.44
CA HIS A 102 11.13 -1.35 6.00
C HIS A 102 11.87 -0.37 5.08
N GLN A 103 12.69 0.55 5.62
CA GLN A 103 13.45 1.49 4.80
C GLN A 103 14.37 0.78 3.80
N GLY A 104 15.07 -0.28 4.24
CA GLY A 104 15.96 -1.05 3.36
C GLY A 104 15.22 -1.73 2.20
N THR A 105 14.00 -2.21 2.43
CA THR A 105 13.15 -2.80 1.40
C THR A 105 12.75 -1.76 0.37
N VAL A 106 12.25 -0.60 0.82
CA VAL A 106 11.83 0.49 -0.07
C VAL A 106 13.01 1.02 -0.88
N ASP A 107 14.17 1.22 -0.26
CA ASP A 107 15.39 1.68 -0.95
C ASP A 107 15.88 0.65 -1.98
N GLY A 108 15.83 -0.65 -1.66
CA GLY A 108 16.19 -1.72 -2.59
C GLY A 108 15.26 -1.74 -3.82
N VAL A 109 13.95 -1.65 -3.60
CA VAL A 109 12.95 -1.63 -4.68
C VAL A 109 13.12 -0.40 -5.59
N MET A 110 13.39 0.76 -5.01
CA MET A 110 13.56 2.00 -5.78
C MET A 110 14.93 2.10 -6.46
N GLY A 111 15.99 1.61 -5.82
CA GLY A 111 17.35 1.61 -6.35
C GLY A 111 17.55 0.68 -7.55
N THR A 112 16.79 -0.40 -7.66
CA THR A 112 16.83 -1.29 -8.85
C THR A 112 16.28 -0.64 -10.13
N ARG A 113 15.49 0.44 -10.02
CA ARG A 113 15.01 1.20 -11.18
C ARG A 113 16.14 1.96 -11.90
N ASN A 114 17.23 2.28 -11.20
CA ASN A 114 18.37 3.02 -11.74
C ASN A 114 19.41 2.14 -12.45
N LYS A 115 19.32 0.80 -12.40
CA LYS A 115 20.32 -0.11 -13.00
C LYS A 115 19.95 -0.65 -14.38
N LEU A 116 18.78 -0.29 -14.92
CA LEU A 116 18.27 -0.76 -16.21
C LEU A 116 18.12 0.39 -17.24
N ALA A 117 18.69 1.56 -16.96
CA ALA A 117 18.58 2.75 -17.80
C ALA A 117 19.92 3.20 -18.44
N ASP A 118 20.98 2.39 -18.33
CA ASP A 118 22.29 2.64 -18.97
C ASP A 118 22.62 1.56 -20.02
#